data_AF-A0A1V6D2F5-F1
#
_entry.id   AF-A0A1V6D2F5-F1
#
_cell.length_a   1.000
_cell.length_b   1.000
_cell.length_c   1.000
_cell.angle_alpha   90.00
_cell.angle_beta   90.00
_cell.angle_gamma   90.00
#
_symmetry.space_group_name_H-M   'P 1'
#
loop_
_entity.id
_entity.type
_entity.pdbx_description
1 polymer ?
#
loop_
_entity_poly.entity_id
_entity_poly.type
_entity_poly.pdbx_seq_one_letter_code
_entity_poly.pdbx_strand_id
1 'polypeptide(L)'
;MQKFAAAVPGPAGVSGDLSALAQLIAAAGGITPPATVDAIWALLAAEVPALAGLSYRTLPETGRVIDHAEWAALPFPEGETLHYTPHRSA
;
A
#
# COMPACT_ATOMS: atom_id res chain seq x y z
N MET A 1 5.04 4.90 -6.50
CA MET A 1 3.62 4.63 -6.18
C MET A 1 2.79 4.69 -7.44
N GLN A 2 1.95 3.68 -7.65
CA GLN A 2 1.02 3.58 -8.76
C GLN A 2 -0.36 3.23 -8.22
N LYS A 3 -1.41 3.51 -8.99
CA LYS A 3 -2.78 3.12 -8.67
C LYS A 3 -3.30 2.18 -9.74
N PHE A 4 -4.34 1.43 -9.41
CA PHE A 4 -5.02 0.54 -10.34
C PHE A 4 -6.51 0.51 -10.04
N ALA A 5 -7.31 0.36 -11.09
CA ALA A 5 -8.73 0.10 -10.99
C ALA A 5 -9.00 -1.40 -11.23
N ALA A 6 -10.07 -1.92 -10.62
CA ALA A 6 -10.56 -3.24 -10.96
C ALA A 6 -10.95 -3.29 -12.44
N ALA A 7 -10.35 -4.20 -13.20
CA ALA A 7 -10.63 -4.34 -14.64
C ALA A 7 -11.96 -5.06 -14.90
N VAL A 8 -12.37 -5.96 -13.98
CA VAL A 8 -13.60 -6.76 -14.06
C VAL A 8 -14.27 -6.82 -12.69
N PRO A 9 -15.59 -7.09 -12.64
CA PRO A 9 -16.27 -7.36 -11.38
C PRO A 9 -15.66 -8.57 -10.64
N GLY A 10 -15.70 -8.52 -9.31
CA GLY A 10 -15.35 -9.67 -8.48
C GLY A 10 -16.33 -10.83 -8.71
N PRO A 11 -15.91 -12.09 -8.51
CA PRO A 11 -16.80 -13.24 -8.58
C PRO A 11 -17.96 -13.12 -7.59
N ALA A 12 -19.13 -13.66 -7.96
CA ALA A 12 -20.29 -13.64 -7.08
C ALA A 12 -20.00 -14.32 -5.73
N GLY A 13 -20.41 -13.68 -4.63
CA GLY A 13 -20.19 -14.18 -3.28
C GLY A 13 -18.81 -13.87 -2.68
N VAL A 14 -17.89 -13.28 -3.46
CA VAL A 14 -16.57 -12.85 -2.96
C VAL A 14 -16.64 -11.40 -2.49
N SER A 15 -16.25 -11.16 -1.24
CA SER A 15 -16.06 -9.81 -0.71
C SER A 15 -14.66 -9.27 -1.07
N GLY A 16 -14.55 -7.97 -1.32
CA GLY A 16 -13.25 -7.32 -1.44
C GLY A 16 -12.52 -7.28 -0.09
N ASP A 17 -11.19 -7.33 -0.12
CA ASP A 17 -10.34 -7.49 1.07
C ASP A 17 -10.58 -6.41 2.14
N LEU A 18 -10.74 -5.14 1.75
CA LEU A 18 -11.02 -4.05 2.70
C LEU A 18 -12.33 -4.27 3.47
N SER A 19 -13.37 -4.74 2.77
CA SER A 19 -14.66 -5.06 3.39
C SER A 19 -14.55 -6.29 4.30
N ALA A 20 -13.86 -7.34 3.84
CA ALA A 20 -13.63 -8.55 4.63
C ALA A 20 -12.85 -8.22 5.91
N LEU A 21 -11.78 -7.43 5.81
CA LEU A 21 -10.97 -7.01 6.96
C LEU A 21 -11.79 -6.16 7.95
N ALA A 22 -12.59 -5.20 7.47
CA ALA A 22 -13.44 -4.39 8.32
C ALA A 22 -14.46 -5.24 9.10
N GLN A 23 -15.06 -6.24 8.45
CA GLN A 23 -15.97 -7.19 9.10
C GLN A 23 -15.26 -8.04 10.15
N LEU A 24 -14.05 -8.53 9.87
CA LEU A 24 -13.26 -9.31 10.82
C LEU A 24 -12.88 -8.47 12.06
N ILE A 25 -12.47 -7.21 11.87
CA ILE A 25 -12.17 -6.30 12.98
C ILE A 25 -13.42 -6.08 13.84
N ALA A 26 -14.58 -5.86 13.21
CA ALA A 26 -15.84 -5.70 13.92
C ALA A 26 -16.20 -6.97 14.72
N ALA A 27 -16.06 -8.14 14.12
CA ALA A 27 -16.32 -9.43 14.78
C ALA A 27 -15.38 -9.70 15.97
N ALA A 28 -14.16 -9.18 15.90
CA ALA A 28 -13.20 -9.23 17.01
C ALA A 28 -13.46 -8.17 18.11
N GLY A 29 -14.51 -7.35 17.98
CA GLY A 29 -14.85 -6.28 18.93
C GLY A 29 -14.02 -5.00 18.77
N GLY A 30 -13.29 -4.86 17.66
CA GLY A 30 -12.51 -3.67 17.36
C GLY A 30 -13.33 -2.53 16.75
N ILE A 31 -12.70 -1.36 16.59
CA ILE A 31 -13.28 -0.21 15.89
C ILE A 31 -13.17 -0.48 14.39
N THR A 32 -14.32 -0.60 13.71
CA THR A 32 -14.38 -0.87 12.27
C THR A 32 -13.75 0.28 11.47
N PRO A 33 -12.69 0.03 10.68
CA PRO A 33 -12.12 1.05 9.82
C PRO A 33 -13.01 1.29 8.58
N PRO A 34 -12.79 2.40 7.84
CA PRO A 34 -13.39 2.57 6.52
C PRO A 34 -13.02 1.44 5.57
N ALA A 35 -13.96 1.00 4.72
CA ALA A 35 -13.75 -0.11 3.78
C ALA A 35 -13.64 0.33 2.32
N THR A 36 -13.37 1.62 2.05
CA THR A 36 -13.21 2.15 0.68
C THR A 36 -11.79 2.67 0.47
N VAL A 37 -11.31 2.55 -0.78
CA VAL A 37 -9.95 2.98 -1.16
C VAL A 37 -9.74 4.47 -0.87
N ASP A 38 -10.70 5.32 -1.22
CA ASP A 38 -10.61 6.77 -0.99
C ASP A 38 -10.47 7.10 0.51
N ALA A 39 -11.26 6.46 1.38
CA ALA A 39 -11.21 6.71 2.82
C ALA A 39 -9.94 6.16 3.47
N ILE A 40 -9.47 4.98 3.05
CA ILE A 40 -8.20 4.42 3.51
C ILE A 40 -7.02 5.30 3.10
N TRP A 41 -7.02 5.84 1.88
CA TRP A 41 -5.98 6.79 1.45
C TRP A 41 -5.93 8.05 2.32
N ALA A 42 -7.08 8.57 2.76
CA ALA A 42 -7.13 9.71 3.67
C ALA A 42 -6.47 9.40 5.03
N LEU A 43 -6.68 8.20 5.56
CA LEU A 43 -6.03 7.74 6.80
C LEU A 43 -4.51 7.57 6.59
N LEU A 44 -4.10 6.88 5.52
CA LEU A 44 -2.69 6.66 5.20
C LEU A 44 -1.92 7.99 5.03
N ALA A 45 -2.49 8.96 4.32
CA ALA A 45 -1.86 10.25 4.12
C ALA A 45 -1.77 11.10 5.40
N ALA A 46 -2.65 10.84 6.39
CA ALA A 46 -2.59 11.49 7.70
C ALA A 46 -1.55 10.83 8.63
N GLU A 47 -1.35 9.51 8.52
CA GLU A 47 -0.45 8.75 9.40
C GLU A 47 0.98 8.64 8.87
N VAL A 48 1.17 8.63 7.55
CA VAL A 48 2.47 8.42 6.89
C VAL A 48 2.91 9.71 6.22
N PRO A 49 3.87 10.47 6.79
CA PRO A 49 4.30 11.76 6.25
C PRO A 49 4.75 11.70 4.78
N ALA A 50 5.41 10.60 4.39
CA ALA A 50 5.89 10.40 3.03
C ALA A 50 4.76 10.15 2.01
N LEU A 51 3.53 9.91 2.47
CA LEU A 51 2.32 9.83 1.65
C LEU A 51 1.44 11.08 1.73
N ALA A 52 1.86 12.11 2.48
CA ALA A 52 1.08 13.32 2.67
C ALA A 52 0.72 13.99 1.33
N GLY A 53 -0.54 14.40 1.20
CA GLY A 53 -1.06 15.03 -0.01
C GLY A 53 -1.33 14.06 -1.18
N LEU A 54 -1.01 12.77 -1.03
CA LEU A 54 -1.39 11.75 -2.00
C LEU A 54 -2.78 11.20 -1.70
N SER A 55 -3.56 10.96 -2.75
CA SER A 55 -4.82 10.23 -2.69
C SER A 55 -4.96 9.38 -3.94
N TYR A 56 -5.82 8.37 -3.92
CA TYR A 56 -6.14 7.59 -5.11
C TYR A 56 -6.56 8.46 -6.30
N ARG A 57 -7.31 9.54 -6.04
CA ARG A 57 -7.79 10.49 -7.07
C ARG A 57 -6.68 11.36 -7.65
N THR A 58 -5.73 11.79 -6.82
CA THR A 58 -4.66 12.72 -7.23
C THR A 58 -3.41 12.01 -7.76
N LEU A 59 -3.27 10.70 -7.52
CA LEU A 59 -2.16 9.91 -8.07
C LEU A 59 -2.23 9.87 -9.62
N PRO A 60 -1.13 10.21 -10.32
CA PRO A 60 -1.06 10.10 -11.78
C PRO A 60 -1.19 8.65 -12.25
N GLU A 61 -1.79 8.44 -13.42
CA GLU A 61 -1.86 7.10 -14.05
C GLU A 61 -0.48 6.52 -14.35
N THR A 62 0.50 7.38 -14.65
CA THR A 62 1.90 6.98 -14.85
C THR A 62 2.63 6.68 -13.54
N GLY A 63 1.98 6.91 -12.40
CA GLY A 63 2.58 6.83 -11.07
C GLY A 63 3.35 8.08 -10.66
N ARG A 64 3.76 8.07 -9.39
CA ARG A 64 4.54 9.11 -8.70
C ARG A 64 5.75 8.47 -8.05
N VAL A 65 6.94 9.02 -8.31
CA VAL A 65 8.17 8.66 -7.56
C VAL A 65 8.03 9.12 -6.12
N ILE A 66 8.43 8.25 -5.19
CA ILE A 66 8.46 8.50 -3.76
C ILE A 66 9.90 8.29 -3.30
N ASP A 67 10.36 9.14 -2.38
CA ASP A 67 11.71 9.06 -1.81
C ASP A 67 11.82 7.89 -0.83
N HIS A 68 12.63 6.88 -1.13
CA HIS A 68 12.74 5.68 -0.30
C HIS A 68 13.43 5.92 1.06
N ALA A 69 14.10 7.06 1.26
CA ALA A 69 14.89 7.34 2.47
C ALA A 69 14.05 7.23 3.76
N GLU A 70 12.79 7.65 3.72
CA GLU A 70 11.84 7.59 4.85
C GLU A 70 11.56 6.15 5.33
N TRP A 71 11.78 5.15 4.48
CA TRP A 71 11.54 3.74 4.78
C TRP A 71 12.82 2.99 5.22
N ALA A 72 13.99 3.61 5.12
CA ALA A 72 15.27 2.99 5.46
C ALA A 72 15.39 2.64 6.95
N ALA A 73 14.59 3.29 7.81
CA ALA A 73 14.56 3.06 9.25
C ALA A 73 13.62 1.93 9.69
N LEU A 74 12.90 1.28 8.76
CA LEU A 74 12.02 0.16 9.11
C LEU A 74 12.86 -1.01 9.67
N PRO A 75 12.33 -1.83 10.61
CA PRO A 75 13.09 -2.92 11.23
C PRO A 75 13.62 -3.98 10.26
N PHE A 76 12.99 -4.10 9.09
CA PHE A 76 13.33 -5.07 8.06
C PHE A 76 13.36 -4.37 6.69
N PRO A 77 14.39 -3.53 6.41
CA PRO A 77 14.55 -2.95 5.09
C PRO A 77 15.03 -4.04 4.13
N GLU A 78 14.53 -4.04 2.90
CA GLU A 78 15.04 -4.93 1.86
C GLU A 78 16.52 -4.57 1.58
N GLY A 79 17.40 -5.54 1.82
CA GLY A 79 18.84 -5.41 1.61
C GLY A 79 19.29 -5.93 0.24
N GLU A 80 20.60 -5.96 0.02
CA GLU A 80 21.17 -6.60 -1.18
C GLU A 80 20.74 -8.08 -1.24
N THR A 81 20.06 -8.45 -2.31
CA THR A 81 19.71 -9.83 -2.62
C THR A 81 20.95 -10.60 -3.06
N LEU A 82 20.90 -11.94 -3.01
CA LEU A 82 22.00 -12.80 -3.48
C LEU A 82 22.10 -12.79 -5.02
N HIS A 83 22.44 -11.64 -5.59
CA HIS A 83 22.85 -11.55 -6.98
C HIS A 83 24.35 -11.84 -7.09
N TYR A 84 24.72 -12.61 -8.11
CA TYR A 84 26.12 -12.85 -8.42
C TYR A 84 26.78 -11.52 -8.83
N THR A 85 27.67 -11.01 -7.98
CA THR A 85 28.54 -9.88 -8.31
C THR A 85 29.83 -10.43 -8.91
N PRO A 86 30.08 -10.27 -10.22
CA PRO A 86 31.32 -10.75 -10.81
C PRO A 86 32.48 -10.00 -10.16
N HIS A 87 33.34 -10.71 -9.43
CA HIS A 87 34.57 -10.12 -8.91
C HIS A 87 35.45 -9.74 -10.10
N ARG A 88 35.81 -8.46 -10.24
CA ARG A 88 36.87 -8.05 -11.16
C ARG A 88 38.19 -8.53 -10.56
N SER A 89 38.75 -9.59 -11.11
CA SER A 89 40.14 -9.99 -10.83
C SER A 89 41.06 -8.82 -11.20
N ALA A 90 41.89 -8.40 -10.25
CA ALA A 90 42.96 -7.41 -10.47
C ALA A 90 44.09 -7.99 -11.32
#